data_AF-A0A225USZ9-F1
#
_entry.id   AF-A0A225USZ9-F1
#
_cell.length_a   1.000
_cell.length_b   1.000
_cell.length_c   1.000
_cell.angle_alpha   90.00
_cell.angle_beta   90.00
_cell.angle_gamma   90.00
#
_symmetry.space_group_name_H-M   'P 1'
#
loop_
_entity.id
_entity.type
_entity.pdbx_description
1 polymer ?
#
loop_
_entity_poly.entity_id
_entity_poly.type
_entity_poly.pdbx_seq_one_letter_code
_entity_poly.pdbx_strand_id
1 'polypeptide(L)'
;MSLETQNTEISSGVPQYTMSRGVTTVRELWTEWYVGLCGCPSVEFLENTYGRKWRLSSKEAKYFSRRHRVIRYVQSLLNRDLSVDDALDKADENRGKRSIDAFSKFLNSKKTF
;
A
#
# COMPACT_ATOMS: atom_id res chain seq x y z
N MET A 1 -40.49 -20.64 -19.22
CA MET A 1 -39.52 -21.03 -18.18
C MET A 1 -38.40 -20.02 -18.24
N SER A 2 -38.42 -19.06 -17.33
CA SER A 2 -37.34 -18.10 -17.13
C SER A 2 -36.15 -18.81 -16.51
N LEU A 3 -34.96 -18.57 -17.06
CA LEU A 3 -33.75 -18.45 -16.26
C LEU A 3 -33.02 -17.20 -16.74
N GLU A 4 -33.18 -16.17 -15.92
CA GLU A 4 -32.48 -14.89 -15.93
C GLU A 4 -31.04 -15.05 -15.44
N THR A 5 -30.15 -14.26 -16.07
CA THR A 5 -28.95 -13.62 -15.49
C THR A 5 -27.76 -14.57 -15.25
N GLN A 6 -26.54 -14.29 -15.75
CA GLN A 6 -25.75 -13.12 -15.32
C GLN A 6 -24.94 -12.46 -16.45
N ASN A 7 -25.28 -11.19 -16.71
CA ASN A 7 -24.39 -10.19 -17.29
C ASN A 7 -23.20 -10.00 -16.33
N THR A 8 -22.04 -10.55 -16.67
CA THR A 8 -20.76 -10.07 -16.12
C THR A 8 -20.30 -8.88 -16.95
N GLU A 9 -20.80 -7.70 -16.60
CA GLU A 9 -20.29 -6.42 -17.11
C GLU A 9 -18.80 -6.30 -16.78
N ILE A 10 -17.95 -6.38 -17.80
CA ILE A 10 -16.52 -6.10 -17.69
C ILE A 10 -16.36 -4.59 -17.52
N SER A 11 -16.37 -4.14 -16.26
CA SER A 11 -16.13 -2.74 -15.94
C SER A 11 -14.64 -2.41 -16.12
N SER A 12 -14.30 -1.74 -17.22
CA SER A 12 -13.06 -0.96 -17.47
C SER A 12 -11.69 -1.65 -17.62
N GLY A 13 -11.57 -2.98 -17.43
CA GLY A 13 -10.27 -3.67 -17.52
C GLY A 13 -9.27 -3.27 -16.42
N VAL A 14 -9.71 -2.49 -15.43
CA VAL A 14 -8.96 -2.14 -14.23
C VAL A 14 -9.22 -3.22 -13.17
N PRO A 15 -8.18 -3.82 -12.57
CA PRO A 15 -8.35 -4.86 -11.57
C PRO A 15 -9.06 -4.33 -10.33
N GLN A 16 -10.02 -5.11 -9.81
CA GLN A 16 -10.67 -4.83 -8.54
C GLN A 16 -9.73 -5.24 -7.40
N TYR A 17 -8.89 -4.30 -6.97
CA TYR A 17 -7.90 -4.54 -5.91
C TYR A 17 -8.25 -3.73 -4.64
N THR A 18 -8.09 -4.36 -3.48
CA THR A 18 -8.16 -3.71 -2.17
C THR A 18 -6.90 -4.03 -1.40
N MET A 19 -6.21 -3.00 -0.89
CA MET A 19 -5.01 -3.22 -0.08
C MET A 19 -5.34 -4.00 1.20
N SER A 20 -4.48 -4.94 1.56
CA SER A 20 -4.69 -5.87 2.68
C SER A 20 -4.80 -5.14 4.01
N ARG A 21 -5.89 -5.35 4.76
CA ARG A 21 -6.07 -4.78 6.10
C ARG A 21 -5.31 -5.54 7.19
N GLY A 22 -4.80 -6.73 6.86
CA GLY A 22 -4.05 -7.59 7.77
C GLY A 22 -2.56 -7.25 7.87
N VAL A 23 -2.05 -6.31 7.07
CA VAL A 23 -0.66 -5.85 7.17
C VAL A 23 -0.45 -5.11 8.49
N THR A 24 0.43 -5.64 9.33
CA THR A 24 0.74 -5.13 10.67
C THR A 24 2.18 -4.64 10.83
N THR A 25 3.09 -5.05 9.96
CA THR A 25 4.50 -4.65 9.95
C THR A 25 4.85 -3.78 8.74
N VAL A 26 5.94 -3.01 8.81
CA VAL A 26 6.46 -2.26 7.67
C VAL A 26 6.98 -3.21 6.60
N ARG A 27 7.56 -4.35 6.98
CA ARG A 27 8.00 -5.40 6.06
C ARG A 27 6.87 -6.02 5.24
N GLU A 28 5.74 -6.35 5.88
CA GLU A 28 4.55 -6.82 5.16
C GLU A 28 4.01 -5.75 4.21
N LEU A 29 4.03 -4.48 4.63
CA LEU A 29 3.63 -3.37 3.78
C LEU A 29 4.55 -3.23 2.55
N TRP A 30 5.86 -3.33 2.77
CA TRP A 30 6.85 -3.31 1.70
C TRP A 30 6.65 -4.46 0.71
N THR A 31 6.36 -5.65 1.23
CA THR A 31 6.07 -6.84 0.42
C THR A 31 4.83 -6.62 -0.44
N GLU A 32 3.72 -6.16 0.13
CA GLU A 32 2.53 -5.78 -0.64
C GLU A 32 2.84 -4.73 -1.71
N TRP A 33 3.73 -3.79 -1.38
CA TRP A 33 4.02 -2.67 -2.26
C TRP A 33 4.79 -3.06 -3.51
N TYR A 34 5.82 -3.90 -3.36
CA TYR A 34 6.77 -4.22 -4.44
C TYR A 34 6.59 -5.61 -5.03
N VAL A 35 6.16 -6.58 -4.23
CA VAL A 35 5.98 -7.98 -4.65
C VAL A 35 4.51 -8.30 -4.89
N GLY A 36 3.62 -7.77 -4.05
CA GLY A 36 2.22 -8.18 -3.96
C GLY A 36 2.00 -9.22 -2.87
N LEU A 37 0.74 -9.55 -2.60
CA LEU A 37 0.33 -10.53 -1.59
C LEU A 37 -0.69 -11.49 -2.17
N CYS A 38 -0.64 -12.77 -1.75
CA CYS A 38 -1.65 -13.78 -2.09
C CYS A 38 -1.92 -13.95 -3.59
N GLY A 39 -0.90 -13.78 -4.44
CA GLY A 39 -1.04 -13.86 -5.90
C GLY A 39 -1.65 -12.60 -6.55
N CYS A 40 -1.97 -11.57 -5.76
CA CYS A 40 -2.38 -10.27 -6.27
C CYS A 40 -1.17 -9.45 -6.74
N PRO A 41 -1.35 -8.54 -7.72
CA PRO A 41 -0.29 -7.65 -8.17
C PRO A 41 0.21 -6.72 -7.06
N SER A 42 1.44 -6.23 -7.21
CA SER A 42 2.00 -5.24 -6.31
C SER A 42 1.30 -3.89 -6.43
N VAL A 43 1.31 -3.12 -5.33
CA VAL A 43 0.71 -1.77 -5.33
C VAL A 43 1.43 -0.84 -6.29
N GLU A 44 2.75 -0.97 -6.42
CA GLU A 44 3.54 -0.21 -7.38
C GLU A 44 3.11 -0.51 -8.82
N PHE A 45 2.92 -1.79 -9.17
CA PHE A 45 2.42 -2.16 -10.50
C PHE A 45 1.06 -1.53 -10.79
N LEU A 46 0.14 -1.57 -9.82
CA LEU A 46 -1.19 -1.00 -9.95
C LEU A 46 -1.14 0.53 -10.16
N GLU A 47 -0.34 1.24 -9.37
CA GLU A 47 -0.19 2.69 -9.48
C GLU A 47 0.48 3.10 -10.79
N ASN A 48 1.50 2.35 -11.26
CA ASN A 48 2.17 2.63 -12.53
C ASN A 48 1.29 2.34 -13.75
N THR A 49 0.48 1.28 -13.70
CA THR A 49 -0.35 0.84 -14.84
C THR A 49 -1.66 1.60 -14.94
N TYR A 50 -2.33 1.84 -13.81
CA TYR A 50 -3.70 2.38 -13.78
C TYR A 50 -3.78 3.77 -13.11
N GLY A 51 -2.69 4.27 -12.52
CA GLY A 51 -2.68 5.55 -11.81
C GLY A 51 -3.70 5.57 -10.68
N ARG A 52 -4.54 6.61 -10.62
CA ARG A 52 -5.58 6.70 -9.58
C ARG A 52 -6.77 5.77 -9.80
N LYS A 53 -6.93 5.18 -11.00
CA LYS A 53 -8.15 4.47 -11.40
C LYS A 53 -8.36 3.15 -10.64
N TRP A 54 -7.29 2.47 -10.22
CA TRP A 54 -7.42 1.24 -9.41
C TRP A 54 -7.89 1.52 -7.98
N ARG A 55 -7.83 2.78 -7.52
CA ARG A 55 -8.28 3.21 -6.19
C ARG A 55 -9.75 3.60 -6.26
N LEU A 56 -10.61 2.58 -6.31
CA LEU A 56 -12.04 2.70 -6.64
C LEU A 56 -12.89 3.56 -5.68
N SER A 57 -12.37 3.93 -4.50
CA SER A 57 -13.10 4.79 -3.56
C SER A 57 -12.20 5.82 -2.88
N SER A 58 -12.80 6.87 -2.33
CA SER A 58 -12.10 7.85 -1.50
C SER A 58 -11.45 7.22 -0.26
N LYS A 59 -12.05 6.14 0.27
CA LYS A 59 -11.50 5.34 1.36
C LYS A 59 -10.22 4.63 0.93
N GLU A 60 -10.21 3.99 -0.25
CA GLU A 60 -9.01 3.35 -0.81
C GLU A 60 -7.92 4.38 -1.14
N ALA A 61 -8.30 5.51 -1.73
CA ALA A 61 -7.36 6.59 -2.01
C ALA A 61 -6.68 7.12 -0.74
N LYS A 62 -7.45 7.29 0.36
CA LYS A 62 -6.90 7.71 1.66
C LYS A 62 -5.99 6.65 2.26
N TYR A 63 -6.33 5.38 2.10
CA TYR A 63 -5.53 4.28 2.62
C TYR A 63 -4.20 4.13 1.90
N PHE A 64 -4.23 4.18 0.57
CA PHE A 64 -3.05 4.27 -0.28
C PHE A 64 -2.14 5.42 0.16
N SER A 65 -2.66 6.64 0.29
CA SER A 65 -1.84 7.81 0.64
C SER A 65 -1.14 7.67 2.01
N ARG A 66 -1.75 6.98 2.97
CA ARG A 66 -1.13 6.72 4.28
C ARG A 66 0.00 5.72 4.16
N ARG A 67 -0.25 4.62 3.45
CA ARG A 67 0.75 3.57 3.24
C ARG A 67 1.92 4.04 2.38
N HIS A 68 1.63 4.80 1.33
CA HIS A 68 2.64 5.42 0.49
C HIS A 68 3.59 6.31 1.30
N ARG A 69 3.08 7.05 2.29
CA ARG A 69 3.93 7.85 3.18
C ARG A 69 4.92 6.99 3.99
N VAL A 70 4.49 5.81 4.45
CA VAL A 70 5.39 4.88 5.15
C VAL A 70 6.41 4.30 4.18
N ILE A 71 6.03 3.97 2.94
CA ILE A 71 6.98 3.53 1.91
C ILE A 71 8.00 4.61 1.57
N ARG A 72 7.57 5.86 1.41
CA ARG A 72 8.45 7.02 1.20
C ARG A 72 9.44 7.21 2.35
N TYR A 73 9.00 6.92 3.57
CA TYR A 73 9.90 6.92 4.72
C TYR A 73 10.99 5.86 4.61
N VAL A 74 10.63 4.62 4.27
CA VAL A 74 11.61 3.54 4.06
C VAL A 74 12.57 3.93 2.92
N GLN A 75 12.06 4.43 1.80
CA GLN A 75 12.89 4.92 0.69
C GLN A 75 13.87 6.02 1.13
N SER A 76 13.45 6.92 2.02
CA SER A 76 14.35 7.95 2.58
C SER A 76 15.48 7.38 3.44
N LEU A 77 15.26 6.21 4.08
CA LEU A 77 16.29 5.50 4.82
C LEU A 77 17.26 4.79 3.87
N LEU A 78 16.75 4.21 2.79
CA LEU A 78 17.60 3.62 1.72
C LEU A 78 18.49 4.67 1.06
N ASN A 79 17.96 5.88 0.83
CA ASN A 79 18.74 7.00 0.30
C ASN A 79 19.84 7.50 1.27
N ARG A 80 19.88 6.99 2.50
CA ARG A 80 20.92 7.26 3.50
C ARG A 80 21.86 6.06 3.67
N ASP A 81 21.99 5.26 2.61
CA ASP A 81 22.88 4.10 2.49
C ASP A 81 22.57 2.94 3.47
N LEU A 82 21.31 2.83 3.92
CA LEU A 82 20.85 1.63 4.64
C LEU A 82 20.51 0.52 3.64
N SER A 83 20.78 -0.73 4.02
CA SER A 83 20.26 -1.89 3.30
C SER A 83 18.72 -1.95 3.40
N VAL A 84 18.09 -2.74 2.53
CA VAL A 84 16.62 -2.92 2.57
C VAL A 84 16.17 -3.47 3.92
N ASP A 85 16.86 -4.49 4.43
CA ASP A 85 16.53 -5.08 5.74
C ASP A 85 16.71 -4.08 6.88
N ASP A 86 17.84 -3.36 6.92
CA ASP A 86 18.09 -2.36 7.96
C ASP A 86 17.07 -1.21 7.91
N ALA A 87 16.67 -0.76 6.72
CA ALA A 87 15.68 0.29 6.56
C ALA A 87 14.29 -0.15 7.01
N LEU A 88 13.90 -1.39 6.73
CA LEU A 88 12.63 -1.97 7.16
C LEU A 88 12.60 -2.14 8.68
N ASP A 89 13.65 -2.72 9.25
CA ASP A 89 13.77 -2.93 10.69
C ASP A 89 13.79 -1.58 11.41
N LYS A 90 14.54 -0.59 10.88
CA LYS A 90 14.56 0.76 11.43
C LYS A 90 13.20 1.46 11.36
N ALA A 91 12.46 1.25 10.27
CA ALA A 91 11.12 1.81 10.13
C ALA A 91 10.12 1.17 11.10
N ASP A 92 10.21 -0.14 11.33
CA ASP A 92 9.39 -0.84 12.33
C ASP A 92 9.77 -0.45 13.77
N GLU A 93 11.06 -0.28 14.08
CA GLU A 93 11.52 0.30 15.36
C GLU A 93 10.91 1.68 15.62
N ASN A 94 11.01 2.58 14.64
CA ASN A 94 10.50 3.94 14.76
C ASN A 94 8.97 4.01 14.82
N ARG A 95 8.29 3.07 14.16
CA ARG A 95 6.85 2.87 14.31
C ARG A 95 6.50 2.49 15.75
N GLY A 96 7.30 1.61 16.35
CA GLY A 96 7.04 1.01 17.66
C GLY A 96 5.69 0.29 17.65
N LYS A 97 4.88 0.49 18.70
CA LYS A 97 3.56 -0.17 18.84
C LYS A 97 2.43 0.49 18.01
N ARG A 98 2.71 1.51 17.20
CA ARG A 98 1.69 2.22 16.41
C ARG A 98 1.21 1.36 15.24
N SER A 99 -0.07 1.44 14.89
CA SER A 99 -0.52 0.93 13.59
C SER A 99 0.16 1.67 12.44
N ILE A 100 0.21 1.06 11.25
CA ILE A 100 0.72 1.71 10.03
C ILE A 100 0.06 3.07 9.79
N ASP A 101 -1.25 3.16 10.00
CA ASP A 101 -2.03 4.40 9.89
C ASP A 101 -1.59 5.46 10.92
N ALA A 102 -1.41 5.05 12.18
CA ALA A 102 -0.95 5.95 13.23
C ALA A 102 0.50 6.40 12.98
N PHE A 103 1.33 5.53 12.43
CA PHE A 103 2.70 5.86 12.03
C PHE A 103 2.75 6.84 10.87
N SER A 104 1.96 6.63 9.81
CA SER A 104 1.80 7.61 8.73
C SER A 104 1.41 8.99 9.26
N LYS A 105 0.49 9.07 10.23
CA LYS A 105 0.08 10.36 10.82
C LYS A 105 1.23 10.99 11.61
N PHE A 106 1.96 10.18 12.39
CA PHE A 106 3.15 10.62 13.12
C PHE A 106 4.20 11.21 12.18
N LEU A 107 4.54 10.51 11.09
CA LEU A 107 5.46 10.97 10.07
C LEU A 107 5.01 12.31 9.44
N ASN A 108 3.72 12.44 9.13
CA ASN A 108 3.18 13.69 8.58
C ASN A 108 3.31 14.88 9.56
N SER A 109 3.16 14.64 10.87
CA SER A 109 3.27 15.69 11.88
C SER A 109 4.68 16.26 12.01
N LYS A 110 5.69 15.48 11.60
CA LYS A 110 7.10 15.85 11.71
C LYS A 110 7.66 16.52 10.44
N LYS A 111 6.84 16.72 9.39
CA LYS A 111 7.25 17.22 8.05
C LYS A 111 8.59 16.62 7.59
N THR A 112 8.77 15.34 7.85
CA THR A 112 10.06 14.68 7.63
C THR A 112 9.98 13.97 6.29
N PHE A 113 11.09 14.06 5.54
CA PHE A 113 11.43 13.40 4.27
C PHE A 113 10.52 13.63 3.06
#